data_AF-A0A7V3JRK2-F1
#
_entry.id   AF-A0A7V3JRK2-F1
#
_cell.length_a   1.000
_cell.length_b   1.000
_cell.length_c   1.000
_cell.angle_alpha   90.00
_cell.angle_beta   90.00
_cell.angle_gamma   90.00
#
_symmetry.space_group_name_H-M   'P 1'
#
loop_
_entity.id
_entity.type
_entity.pdbx_description
1 polymer ?
#
loop_
_entity_poly.entity_id
_entity_poly.type
_entity_poly.pdbx_seq_one_letter_code
_entity_poly.pdbx_strand_id
1 'polypeptide(L)'
;MDSSLLLSFIFGLLTGILTHLFYRWVDEKRTRERLREALKEELQTNLKILERQIEGIEQSDINYIYAEKVFSTYHAEAFHILRTTNPKLYSSIIRRSKLVIEAYQNLFLLNELRSKILQLTLFRDHELPTTLANFQERLKELLTNIRNLINSTLKELNN
;
A
#
# COMPACT_ATOMS: atom_id res chain seq x y z
N MET A 1 19.23 34.81 47.73
CA MET A 1 18.55 33.81 46.89
C MET A 1 19.55 32.69 46.68
N ASP A 2 19.30 31.53 47.27
CA ASP A 2 20.29 30.46 47.33
C ASP A 2 20.56 29.91 45.93
N SER A 3 21.81 30.01 45.48
CA SER A 3 22.28 29.52 44.20
C SER A 3 22.00 28.03 43.99
N SER A 4 21.88 27.26 45.07
CA SER A 4 21.47 25.86 45.07
C SER A 4 20.02 25.66 44.61
N LEU A 5 19.07 26.47 45.07
CA LEU A 5 17.65 26.39 44.66
C LEU A 5 17.48 26.74 43.18
N LEU A 6 18.23 27.74 42.69
CA LEU A 6 18.22 28.13 41.29
C LEU A 6 18.83 27.04 40.39
N LEU A 7 19.91 26.37 40.84
CA LEU A 7 20.51 25.24 40.13
C LEU A 7 19.57 24.03 40.08
N SER A 8 18.91 23.69 41.19
CA SER A 8 17.95 22.60 41.25
C SER A 8 16.74 22.85 40.34
N PHE A 9 16.26 24.10 40.29
CA PHE A 9 15.17 24.49 39.41
C PHE A 9 15.55 24.40 37.92
N ILE A 10 16.74 24.90 37.55
CA ILE A 10 17.25 24.81 36.17
C ILE A 10 17.48 23.34 35.76
N PHE A 11 18.02 22.52 36.66
CA PHE A 11 18.22 21.09 36.43
C PHE A 11 16.89 20.34 36.25
N GLY A 12 15.87 20.66 37.05
CA GLY A 12 14.51 20.12 36.90
C GLY A 12 13.87 20.50 35.56
N LEU A 13 14.05 21.74 35.11
CA LEU A 13 13.59 22.20 33.80
C LEU A 13 14.29 21.47 32.64
N LEU A 14 15.62 21.36 32.71
CA LEU A 14 16.43 20.67 31.69
C LEU A 14 16.08 19.19 31.58
N THR A 15 15.93 18.50 32.72
CA THR A 15 15.53 17.09 32.74
C THR A 15 14.12 16.91 32.19
N GLY A 16 13.16 17.76 32.57
CA GLY A 16 11.80 17.72 32.01
C GLY A 16 11.76 17.91 30.49
N ILE A 17 12.52 18.88 29.96
CA ILE A 17 12.63 19.13 28.51
C ILE A 17 13.25 17.91 27.80
N LEU A 18 14.35 17.39 28.32
CA LEU A 18 15.04 16.23 27.73
C LEU A 18 14.16 14.98 27.75
N THR A 19 13.45 14.72 28.84
CA THR A 19 12.51 13.61 28.96
C THR A 19 11.37 13.75 27.95
N HIS A 20 10.80 14.95 27.79
CA HIS A 20 9.76 15.19 26.78
C HIS A 20 10.26 14.98 25.34
N LEU A 21 11.45 15.49 25.02
CA LEU A 21 12.08 15.28 23.72
C LEU A 21 12.37 13.80 23.45
N PHE A 22 12.83 13.07 24.46
CA PHE A 22 13.08 11.63 24.38
C PHE A 22 11.79 10.86 24.12
N TYR A 23 10.72 11.12 24.86
CA TYR A 23 9.43 10.46 24.64
C TYR A 23 8.89 10.74 23.23
N ARG A 24 8.94 11.99 22.78
CA ARG A 24 8.54 12.37 21.42
C ARG A 24 9.38 11.65 20.36
N TRP A 25 10.69 11.53 20.58
CA TRP A 25 11.57 10.80 19.66
C TRP A 25 11.25 9.30 19.60
N VAL A 26 11.04 8.66 20.76
CA VAL A 26 10.65 7.24 20.83
C VAL A 26 9.31 7.01 20.15
N ASP A 27 8.33 7.88 20.38
CA ASP A 27 7.00 7.77 19.79
C ASP A 27 7.02 7.97 18.27
N GLU A 28 7.80 8.95 17.79
CA GLU A 28 8.02 9.17 16.37
C GLU A 28 8.72 7.97 15.72
N LYS A 29 9.71 7.38 16.38
CA LYS A 29 10.40 6.16 15.90
C LYS A 29 9.43 4.98 15.80
N ARG A 30 8.65 4.71 16.86
CA ARG A 30 7.65 3.63 16.89
C ARG A 30 6.58 3.81 15.82
N THR A 31 6.09 5.03 15.64
CA THR A 31 5.10 5.34 14.60
C THR A 31 5.65 5.08 13.20
N ARG A 32 6.92 5.45 12.94
CA ARG A 32 7.57 5.16 11.66
C ARG A 32 7.74 3.66 11.42
N GLU A 33 8.10 2.89 12.44
CA GLU A 33 8.22 1.42 12.34
C GLU A 33 6.86 0.77 12.08
N ARG A 34 5.81 1.15 12.83
CA ARG A 34 4.44 0.63 12.61
C ARG A 34 3.92 0.93 11.21
N LEU A 35 4.11 2.15 10.71
CA LEU A 35 3.68 2.52 9.35
C LEU A 35 4.44 1.74 8.27
N ARG A 36 5.71 1.43 8.49
CA ARG A 36 6.49 0.59 7.57
C ARG A 36 5.98 -0.86 7.55
N GLU A 37 5.72 -1.44 8.71
CA GLU A 37 5.19 -2.80 8.79
C GLU A 37 3.77 -2.87 8.20
N ALA A 38 2.91 -1.89 8.50
CA ALA A 38 1.59 -1.79 7.88
C ALA A 38 1.65 -1.69 6.35
N LEU A 39 2.62 -0.96 5.79
CA LEU A 39 2.85 -0.88 4.34
C LEU A 39 3.24 -2.25 3.75
N LYS A 40 4.10 -3.01 4.45
CA LYS A 40 4.50 -4.36 4.01
C LYS A 40 3.33 -5.33 4.07
N GLU A 41 2.57 -5.33 5.16
CA GLU A 41 1.38 -6.17 5.33
C GLU A 41 0.31 -5.86 4.27
N GLU A 42 0.11 -4.59 3.95
CA GLU A 42 -0.79 -4.15 2.88
C GLU A 42 -0.34 -4.68 1.51
N LEU A 43 0.94 -4.54 1.16
CA LEU A 43 1.51 -5.09 -0.08
C LEU A 43 1.40 -6.61 -0.15
N GLN A 44 1.63 -7.33 0.96
CA GLN A 44 1.46 -8.78 1.04
C GLN A 44 -0.01 -9.20 0.87
N THR A 45 -0.94 -8.43 1.44
CA THR A 45 -2.38 -8.69 1.30
C THR A 45 -2.80 -8.49 -0.16
N ASN A 46 -2.34 -7.42 -0.80
CA ASN A 46 -2.58 -7.17 -2.22
C ASN A 46 -1.95 -8.25 -3.11
N LEU A 47 -0.78 -8.77 -2.76
CA LEU A 47 -0.16 -9.89 -3.46
C LEU A 47 -1.05 -11.14 -3.45
N LYS A 48 -1.61 -11.50 -2.29
CA LYS A 48 -2.54 -12.63 -2.17
C LYS A 48 -3.82 -12.42 -2.99
N ILE A 49 -4.31 -11.18 -3.08
CA ILE A 49 -5.46 -10.83 -3.92
C ILE A 49 -5.12 -11.05 -5.41
N LEU A 50 -3.96 -10.56 -5.85
CA LEU A 50 -3.47 -10.74 -7.23
C LEU A 50 -3.32 -12.23 -7.57
N GLU A 51 -2.72 -13.02 -6.70
CA GLU A 51 -2.51 -14.46 -6.91
C GLU A 51 -3.84 -15.20 -7.10
N ARG A 52 -4.83 -14.93 -6.24
CA ARG A 52 -6.17 -15.52 -6.37
C ARG A 52 -6.87 -15.13 -7.68
N GLN A 53 -6.67 -13.90 -8.14
CA GLN A 53 -7.25 -13.44 -9.41
C GLN A 53 -6.56 -14.08 -10.61
N ILE A 54 -5.23 -14.21 -10.58
CA ILE A 54 -4.47 -14.93 -11.62
C ILE A 54 -4.94 -16.38 -11.68
N GLU A 55 -4.97 -17.08 -10.54
CA GLU A 55 -5.43 -18.47 -10.46
C GLU A 55 -6.86 -18.63 -10.99
N GLY A 56 -7.75 -17.70 -10.64
CA GLY A 56 -9.13 -17.76 -11.09
C GLY A 56 -9.30 -17.49 -12.59
N ILE A 57 -8.50 -16.58 -13.17
CA ILE A 57 -8.41 -16.37 -14.62
C ILE A 57 -7.91 -17.63 -15.33
N GLU A 58 -6.96 -18.36 -14.72
CA GLU A 58 -6.40 -19.60 -15.28
C GLU A 58 -7.37 -20.79 -15.20
N GLN A 59 -8.22 -20.84 -14.18
CA GLN A 59 -9.13 -21.97 -13.93
C GLN A 59 -10.50 -21.85 -14.63
N SER A 60 -10.86 -20.68 -15.16
CA SER A 60 -12.23 -20.38 -15.59
C SER A 60 -12.36 -20.11 -17.09
N ASP A 61 -13.30 -20.81 -17.72
CA ASP A 61 -13.78 -20.61 -19.09
C ASP A 61 -14.56 -19.27 -19.17
N ILE A 62 -14.16 -18.36 -20.08
CA ILE A 62 -14.68 -17.03 -20.57
C ILE A 62 -15.47 -16.10 -19.61
N ASN A 63 -16.17 -16.64 -18.62
CA ASN A 63 -17.08 -15.96 -17.72
C ASN A 63 -16.47 -15.57 -16.36
N TYR A 64 -15.15 -15.76 -16.14
CA TYR A 64 -14.51 -15.38 -14.87
C TYR A 64 -14.78 -13.92 -14.52
N ILE A 65 -14.70 -13.02 -15.51
CA ILE A 65 -14.93 -11.59 -15.36
C ILE A 65 -16.35 -11.26 -14.81
N TYR A 66 -17.32 -12.17 -14.97
CA TYR A 66 -18.67 -12.02 -14.40
C TYR A 66 -18.83 -12.60 -13.00
N ALA A 67 -17.89 -13.41 -12.52
CA ALA A 67 -17.97 -14.01 -11.20
C ALA A 67 -17.63 -12.96 -10.13
N GLU A 68 -18.49 -12.82 -9.13
CA GLU A 68 -18.37 -11.92 -7.97
C GLU A 68 -17.02 -12.02 -7.23
N LYS A 69 -16.30 -13.14 -7.41
CA LYS A 69 -14.96 -13.41 -6.85
C LYS A 69 -13.82 -12.61 -7.49
N VAL A 70 -14.01 -11.99 -8.65
CA VAL A 70 -12.99 -11.14 -9.31
C VAL A 70 -12.79 -9.81 -8.59
N PHE A 71 -13.75 -9.39 -7.76
CA PHE A 71 -13.87 -8.01 -7.33
C PHE A 71 -13.27 -7.72 -5.95
N SER A 72 -12.26 -8.45 -5.49
CA SER A 72 -11.54 -8.01 -4.28
C SER A 72 -10.79 -6.71 -4.58
N THR A 73 -11.08 -5.64 -3.82
CA THR A 73 -10.44 -4.32 -3.96
C THR A 73 -9.00 -4.40 -3.45
N TYR A 74 -8.06 -3.76 -4.15
CA TYR A 74 -6.70 -3.61 -3.61
C TYR A 74 -6.65 -2.49 -2.58
N HIS A 75 -5.94 -2.76 -1.49
CA HIS A 75 -5.75 -1.89 -0.34
C HIS A 75 -4.66 -0.84 -0.60
N ALA A 76 -4.84 0.35 -0.04
CA ALA A 76 -3.90 1.47 -0.14
C ALA A 76 -3.96 2.42 1.07
N GLU A 77 -4.61 2.00 2.16
CA GLU A 77 -4.88 2.77 3.36
C GLU A 77 -3.57 3.16 4.07
N ALA A 78 -2.65 2.22 4.27
CA ALA A 78 -1.35 2.47 4.87
C ALA A 78 -0.51 3.42 4.00
N PHE A 79 -0.52 3.24 2.68
CA PHE A 79 0.15 4.16 1.75
C PHE A 79 -0.44 5.57 1.78
N HIS A 80 -1.76 5.69 1.85
CA HIS A 80 -2.44 6.98 1.98
C HIS A 80 -2.13 7.67 3.31
N ILE A 81 -2.22 6.95 4.42
CA ILE A 81 -1.86 7.46 5.76
C ILE A 81 -0.41 7.90 5.77
N LEU A 82 0.51 7.10 5.22
CA LEU A 82 1.92 7.44 5.12
C LEU A 82 2.13 8.77 4.39
N ARG A 83 1.43 8.98 3.27
CA ARG A 83 1.53 10.22 2.46
C ARG A 83 1.00 11.44 3.20
N THR A 84 -0.13 11.32 3.91
CA THR A 84 -0.82 12.48 4.51
C THR A 84 -0.34 12.80 5.92
N THR A 85 -0.04 11.78 6.73
CA THR A 85 0.28 11.95 8.16
C THR A 85 1.78 12.01 8.44
N ASN A 86 2.62 11.41 7.58
CA ASN A 86 4.07 11.40 7.77
C ASN A 86 4.84 11.64 6.46
N PRO A 87 4.73 12.85 5.87
CA PRO A 87 5.34 13.17 4.58
C PRO A 87 6.87 13.02 4.58
N LYS A 88 7.54 13.21 5.73
CA LYS A 88 8.99 12.99 5.86
C LYS A 88 9.36 11.52 5.67
N LEU A 89 8.62 10.60 6.30
CA LEU A 89 8.84 9.17 6.13
C LEU A 89 8.49 8.74 4.70
N TYR A 90 7.38 9.25 4.15
CA TYR A 90 6.97 9.03 2.76
C TYR A 90 8.08 9.41 1.78
N SER A 91 8.61 10.63 1.85
CA SER A 91 9.73 11.06 1.01
C SER A 91 10.98 10.21 1.19
N SER A 92 11.29 9.80 2.43
CA SER A 92 12.44 8.92 2.68
C SER A 92 12.27 7.53 2.08
N ILE A 93 11.07 6.97 2.10
CA ILE A 93 10.78 5.64 1.53
C ILE A 93 10.88 5.72 0.00
N ILE A 94 10.24 6.72 -0.61
CA ILE A 94 10.22 6.89 -2.07
C ILE A 94 11.61 7.18 -2.64
N ARG A 95 12.42 7.96 -1.93
CA ARG A 95 13.80 8.23 -2.35
C ARG A 95 14.64 6.95 -2.39
N ARG A 96 14.34 5.98 -1.51
CA ARG A 96 15.05 4.71 -1.42
C ARG A 96 14.48 3.64 -2.34
N SER A 97 13.17 3.64 -2.54
CA SER A 97 12.46 2.67 -3.38
C SER A 97 11.43 3.40 -4.24
N LYS A 98 11.79 3.63 -5.50
CA LYS A 98 10.85 4.16 -6.50
C LYS A 98 9.75 3.14 -6.84
N LEU A 99 10.04 1.85 -6.67
CA LEU A 99 9.13 0.75 -6.96
C LEU A 99 7.87 0.78 -6.09
N VAL A 100 7.95 1.33 -4.86
CA VAL A 100 6.76 1.52 -4.00
C VAL A 100 5.70 2.36 -4.70
N ILE A 101 6.07 3.50 -5.29
CA ILE A 101 5.10 4.35 -5.99
C ILE A 101 4.49 3.61 -7.16
N GLU A 102 5.33 2.96 -7.94
CA GLU A 102 4.91 2.25 -9.14
C GLU A 102 3.95 1.11 -8.79
N ALA A 103 4.21 0.37 -7.72
CA ALA A 103 3.33 -0.69 -7.23
C ALA A 103 1.94 -0.12 -6.87
N TYR A 104 1.89 0.96 -6.09
CA TYR A 104 0.60 1.56 -5.71
C TYR A 104 -0.14 2.21 -6.88
N GLN A 105 0.56 2.86 -7.80
CA GLN A 105 -0.05 3.39 -9.04
C GLN A 105 -0.71 2.27 -9.86
N ASN A 106 -0.04 1.14 -9.99
CA ASN A 106 -0.58 -0.03 -10.66
C ASN A 106 -1.78 -0.65 -9.94
N LEU A 107 -1.75 -0.72 -8.60
CA LEU A 107 -2.89 -1.18 -7.80
C LEU A 107 -4.11 -0.24 -7.95
N PHE A 108 -3.89 1.08 -8.02
CA PHE A 108 -4.96 2.04 -8.32
C PHE A 108 -5.53 1.84 -9.72
N LEU A 109 -4.68 1.65 -10.72
CA LEU A 109 -5.11 1.36 -12.09
C LEU A 109 -5.97 0.09 -12.16
N LEU A 110 -5.58 -0.97 -11.46
CA LEU A 110 -6.37 -2.21 -11.40
C LEU A 110 -7.73 -1.99 -10.72
N ASN A 111 -7.78 -1.21 -9.64
CA ASN A 111 -9.04 -0.83 -8.99
C ASN A 111 -9.97 -0.04 -9.94
N GLU A 112 -9.43 0.87 -10.75
CA GLU A 112 -10.19 1.62 -11.76
C GLU A 112 -10.69 0.73 -12.90
N LEU A 113 -9.83 -0.12 -13.45
CA LEU A 113 -10.20 -1.08 -14.49
C LEU A 113 -11.33 -1.99 -14.01
N ARG A 114 -11.23 -2.51 -12.78
CA ARG A 114 -12.29 -3.28 -12.14
C ARG A 114 -13.62 -2.51 -12.08
N SER A 115 -13.59 -1.25 -11.67
CA SER A 115 -14.79 -0.42 -11.59
C SER A 115 -15.45 -0.25 -12.96
N LYS A 116 -14.66 -0.03 -14.01
CA LYS A 116 -15.16 0.07 -15.40
C LYS A 116 -15.77 -1.24 -15.89
N ILE A 117 -15.11 -2.37 -15.63
CA ILE A 117 -15.64 -3.70 -15.98
C ILE A 117 -16.99 -3.95 -15.31
N LEU A 118 -17.10 -3.64 -14.01
CA LEU A 118 -18.34 -3.81 -13.26
C LEU A 118 -19.47 -2.96 -13.85
N GLN A 119 -19.17 -1.74 -14.30
CA GLN A 119 -20.15 -0.91 -15.00
C GLN A 119 -20.58 -1.56 -16.31
N LEU A 120 -19.62 -2.00 -17.14
CA LEU A 120 -19.91 -2.59 -18.45
C LEU A 120 -20.73 -3.90 -18.35
N THR A 121 -20.45 -4.75 -17.36
CA THR A 121 -21.20 -6.00 -17.15
C THR A 121 -22.65 -5.75 -16.72
N LEU A 122 -22.95 -4.65 -16.03
CA LEU A 122 -24.32 -4.26 -15.66
C LEU A 122 -25.17 -3.85 -16.88
N PHE A 123 -24.55 -3.35 -17.96
CA PHE A 123 -25.28 -2.84 -19.13
C PHE A 123 -25.51 -3.88 -20.25
N ARG A 124 -25.10 -5.16 -20.07
CA ARG A 124 -25.35 -6.32 -20.96
C ARG A 124 -25.19 -6.03 -22.47
N ASP A 125 -24.06 -5.44 -22.85
CA ASP A 125 -23.76 -5.21 -24.26
C ASP A 125 -23.51 -6.53 -25.01
N HIS A 126 -24.03 -6.70 -26.23
CA HIS A 126 -24.01 -7.98 -26.95
C HIS A 126 -22.66 -8.31 -27.62
N GLU A 127 -21.73 -7.34 -27.68
CA GLU A 127 -20.34 -7.51 -28.15
C GLU A 127 -19.34 -7.85 -27.02
N LEU A 128 -19.82 -8.02 -25.78
CA LEU A 128 -18.99 -8.32 -24.60
C LEU A 128 -18.08 -9.55 -24.76
N PRO A 129 -18.52 -10.71 -25.27
CA PRO A 129 -17.75 -11.95 -25.15
C PRO A 129 -16.37 -11.92 -25.83
N THR A 130 -16.27 -11.37 -27.04
CA THR A 130 -15.01 -11.31 -27.80
C THR A 130 -14.06 -10.23 -27.26
N THR A 131 -14.63 -9.10 -26.85
CA THR A 131 -13.88 -8.01 -26.18
C THR A 131 -13.31 -8.48 -24.85
N LEU A 132 -14.05 -9.31 -24.11
CA LEU A 132 -13.65 -9.86 -22.81
C LEU A 132 -12.53 -10.90 -22.92
N ALA A 133 -12.51 -11.76 -23.94
CA ALA A 133 -11.45 -12.75 -24.12
C ALA A 133 -10.07 -12.09 -24.37
N ASN A 134 -10.01 -11.11 -25.29
CA ASN A 134 -8.79 -10.32 -25.51
C ASN A 134 -8.40 -9.48 -24.29
N PHE A 135 -9.39 -9.05 -23.51
CA PHE A 135 -9.17 -8.32 -22.28
C PHE A 135 -8.62 -9.23 -21.15
N GLN A 136 -9.06 -10.49 -21.07
CA GLN A 136 -8.62 -11.46 -20.07
C GLN A 136 -7.12 -11.76 -20.16
N GLU A 137 -6.59 -11.98 -21.37
CA GLU A 137 -5.15 -12.21 -21.58
C GLU A 137 -4.31 -10.98 -21.20
N ARG A 138 -4.73 -9.79 -21.63
CA ARG A 138 -4.07 -8.52 -21.27
C ARG A 138 -4.13 -8.26 -19.76
N LEU A 139 -5.25 -8.60 -19.12
CA LEU A 139 -5.41 -8.49 -17.68
C LEU A 139 -4.46 -9.45 -16.95
N LYS A 140 -4.34 -10.70 -17.42
CA LYS A 140 -3.41 -11.68 -16.86
C LYS A 140 -1.95 -11.20 -16.92
N GLU A 141 -1.53 -10.67 -18.06
CA GLU A 141 -0.20 -10.09 -18.24
C GLU A 141 0.03 -8.92 -17.26
N LEU A 142 -0.93 -8.00 -17.18
CA LEU A 142 -0.89 -6.86 -16.26
C LEU A 142 -0.79 -7.32 -14.80
N LEU A 143 -1.64 -8.25 -14.36
CA LEU A 143 -1.63 -8.81 -13.01
C LEU A 143 -0.28 -9.46 -12.68
N THR A 144 0.30 -10.20 -13.64
CA THR A 144 1.60 -10.87 -13.47
C THR A 144 2.73 -9.87 -13.34
N ASN A 145 2.74 -8.82 -14.16
CA ASN A 145 3.72 -7.74 -14.08
C ASN A 145 3.66 -7.02 -12.74
N ILE A 146 2.45 -6.71 -12.26
CA ILE A 146 2.23 -6.04 -10.98
C ILE A 146 2.62 -6.95 -9.81
N ARG A 147 2.33 -8.25 -9.87
CA ARG A 147 2.80 -9.24 -8.90
C ARG A 147 4.33 -9.22 -8.77
N ASN A 148 5.04 -9.23 -9.91
CA ASN A 148 6.49 -9.20 -9.93
C ASN A 148 7.05 -7.88 -9.36
N LEU A 149 6.40 -6.75 -9.67
CA LEU A 149 6.75 -5.43 -9.13
C LEU A 149 6.56 -5.37 -7.61
N ILE A 150 5.44 -5.87 -7.08
CA ILE A 150 5.19 -5.93 -5.63
C ILE A 150 6.22 -6.82 -4.93
N ASN A 151 6.56 -7.97 -5.51
CA ASN A 151 7.60 -8.84 -4.96
C ASN A 151 8.98 -8.15 -4.91
N SER A 152 9.35 -7.40 -5.95
CA SER A 152 10.58 -6.59 -5.96
C SER A 152 10.53 -5.47 -4.92
N THR A 153 9.38 -4.81 -4.78
CA THR A 153 9.14 -3.76 -3.78
C THR A 153 9.30 -4.29 -2.36
N LEU A 154 8.70 -5.45 -2.05
CA LEU A 154 8.81 -6.09 -0.74
C LEU A 154 10.26 -6.48 -0.41
N LYS A 155 11.03 -6.94 -1.39
CA LYS A 155 12.47 -7.22 -1.21
C LYS A 155 13.25 -5.96 -0.87
N GLU A 156 13.01 -4.84 -1.56
CA GLU A 156 13.67 -3.56 -1.26
C GLU A 156 13.31 -3.01 0.12
N LEU A 157 12.06 -3.19 0.57
CA LEU A 157 11.62 -2.73 1.89
C LEU A 157 12.18 -3.55 3.06
N ASN A 158 12.75 -4.73 2.79
CA ASN A 158 13.34 -5.61 3.80
C ASN A 158 14.88 -5.48 3.90
N ASN A 159 15.52 -4.79 2.96
CA ASN A 159 16.95 -4.46 2.97
C ASN A 159 17.22 -3.07 3.57
#